data_AF-A0A6N7VLA1-F1
#
_entry.id   AF-A0A6N7VLA1-F1
#
_cell.length_a   1.000
_cell.length_b   1.000
_cell.length_c   1.000
_cell.angle_alpha   90.00
_cell.angle_beta   90.00
_cell.angle_gamma   90.00
#
_symmetry.space_group_name_H-M   'P 1'
#
loop_
_entity.id
_entity.type
_entity.pdbx_description
1 polymer ?
#
loop_
_entity_poly.entity_id
_entity_poly.type
_entity_poly.pdbx_seq_one_letter_code
_entity_poly.pdbx_strand_id
1 'polypeptide(L)'
;MKKLSVIIMHKLPNRVRLKLSEPIKSFETFRENVTKDSESIELKYSPVTKSVVATFNPEKVNLQEAIYKILTAFSIENGMMPVKLLEGVEQKAIESFAIYSGASIMMSGINMLINRNDNQLQNIMNWFSISMTTAAILEHACIETNRKGVFDLEILPAVYLIKSFLNTPKLSIVAMIWLTTFGRHLISTNNDAKEVKFFRIKNKQENKDYYIANVSEDNSIDNIGDLIYHVFFRKNKNMSRNTEKYVTINK
;
A
#
# COMPACT_ATOMS: atom_id res chain seq x y z
N MET A 1 -4.83 16.94 0.38
CA MET A 1 -5.29 16.92 1.79
C MET A 1 -4.73 15.66 2.44
N LYS A 2 -4.12 15.76 3.62
CA LYS A 2 -3.51 14.61 4.31
C LYS A 2 -4.61 13.59 4.63
N LYS A 3 -4.58 12.40 4.02
CA LYS A 3 -5.52 11.31 4.34
C LYS A 3 -4.94 10.50 5.50
N LEU A 4 -5.75 10.17 6.50
CA LEU A 4 -5.35 9.22 7.54
C LEU A 4 -5.32 7.82 6.93
N SER A 5 -4.34 7.01 7.29
CA SER A 5 -4.29 5.61 6.86
C SER A 5 -4.15 4.66 8.04
N VAL A 6 -4.83 3.52 7.93
CA VAL A 6 -4.75 2.41 8.87
C VAL A 6 -4.49 1.14 8.09
N ILE A 7 -3.40 0.46 8.45
CA ILE A 7 -2.92 -0.73 7.74
C ILE A 7 -3.17 -1.94 8.63
N ILE A 8 -3.87 -2.93 8.09
CA ILE A 8 -4.04 -4.21 8.79
C ILE A 8 -2.78 -5.04 8.62
N MET A 9 -1.92 -5.03 9.65
CA MET A 9 -0.67 -5.77 9.66
C MET A 9 -0.89 -7.27 9.81
N HIS A 10 -1.85 -7.68 10.64
CA HIS A 10 -2.12 -9.08 10.92
C HIS A 10 -3.59 -9.31 11.30
N LYS A 11 -4.18 -10.40 10.78
CA LYS A 11 -5.54 -10.84 11.09
C LYS A 11 -5.51 -12.25 11.68
N LEU A 12 -6.08 -12.42 12.87
CA LEU A 12 -6.48 -13.69 13.47
C LEU A 12 -7.96 -13.64 13.81
N PRO A 13 -8.63 -14.78 14.00
CA PRO A 13 -10.04 -14.83 14.38
C PRO A 13 -10.37 -14.00 15.63
N ASN A 14 -9.47 -13.94 16.61
CA ASN A 14 -9.65 -13.28 17.91
C ASN A 14 -8.72 -12.06 18.12
N ARG A 15 -7.91 -11.69 17.13
CA ARG A 15 -6.89 -10.66 17.29
C ARG A 15 -6.57 -9.96 15.98
N VAL A 16 -6.52 -8.64 16.01
CA VAL A 16 -6.10 -7.83 14.87
C VAL A 16 -5.01 -6.85 15.29
N ARG A 17 -3.97 -6.72 14.46
CA ARG A 17 -2.94 -5.69 14.62
C ARG A 17 -3.07 -4.67 13.51
N LEU A 18 -3.21 -3.41 13.89
CA LEU A 18 -3.39 -2.27 13.01
C LEU A 18 -2.23 -1.30 13.20
N LYS A 19 -1.63 -0.81 12.11
CA LYS A 19 -0.65 0.27 12.12
C LYS A 19 -1.34 1.56 11.71
N LEU A 20 -1.15 2.62 12.47
CA LEU A 20 -1.75 3.94 12.27
C LEU A 20 -0.76 4.88 11.59
N SER A 21 -1.25 5.73 10.69
CA SER A 21 -0.43 6.76 10.03
C SER A 21 0.10 7.80 11.03
N GLU A 22 -0.71 8.11 12.04
CA GLU A 22 -0.43 9.11 13.07
C GLU A 22 -0.48 8.48 14.46
N PRO A 23 0.31 9.00 15.42
CA PRO A 23 0.24 8.52 16.79
C PRO A 23 -1.11 8.88 17.43
N ILE A 24 -1.59 8.01 18.32
CA ILE A 24 -2.74 8.28 19.18
C ILE A 24 -2.38 9.40 20.15
N LYS A 25 -3.27 10.39 20.31
CA LYS A 25 -3.03 11.55 21.18
C LYS A 25 -3.12 11.17 22.66
N SER A 26 -4.14 10.41 23.01
CA SER A 26 -4.36 9.91 24.38
C SER A 26 -4.90 8.49 24.33
N PHE A 27 -4.13 7.54 24.84
CA PHE A 27 -4.50 6.13 24.80
C PHE A 27 -5.73 5.82 25.67
N GLU A 28 -5.90 6.52 26.79
CA GLU A 28 -7.07 6.39 27.68
C GLU A 28 -8.37 6.73 26.93
N THR A 29 -8.44 7.92 26.31
CA THR A 29 -9.63 8.36 25.57
C THR A 29 -9.87 7.51 24.34
N PHE A 30 -8.80 7.09 23.66
CA PHE A 30 -8.89 6.17 22.53
C PHE A 30 -9.50 4.84 22.96
N ARG A 31 -9.00 4.27 24.05
CA ARG A 31 -9.46 3.01 24.62
C ARG A 31 -10.92 3.12 25.01
N GLU A 32 -11.29 4.14 25.77
CA GLU A 32 -12.68 4.39 26.16
C GLU A 32 -13.60 4.46 24.96
N ASN A 33 -13.24 5.19 23.90
CA ASN A 33 -14.05 5.29 22.68
C ASN A 33 -14.22 3.95 21.93
N VAL A 34 -13.26 3.04 22.03
CA VAL A 34 -13.35 1.71 21.41
C VAL A 34 -14.09 0.71 22.31
N THR A 35 -13.91 0.80 23.63
CA THR A 35 -14.44 -0.18 24.60
C THR A 35 -15.78 0.22 25.21
N LYS A 36 -16.25 1.46 24.98
CA LYS A 36 -17.46 2.04 25.58
C LYS A 36 -18.67 1.10 25.60
N ASP A 37 -18.82 0.31 24.53
CA ASP A 37 -19.99 -0.54 24.30
C ASP A 37 -19.61 -2.04 24.15
N SER A 38 -18.38 -2.41 24.49
CA SER A 38 -17.92 -3.81 24.41
C SER A 38 -16.75 -4.07 25.36
N GLU A 39 -17.06 -4.61 26.54
CA GLU A 39 -16.08 -5.07 27.54
C GLU A 39 -15.16 -6.19 27.02
N SER A 40 -15.51 -6.78 25.88
CA SER A 40 -14.81 -7.92 25.28
C SER A 40 -13.62 -7.53 24.38
N ILE A 41 -13.27 -6.24 24.24
CA ILE A 41 -12.12 -5.80 23.43
C ILE A 41 -10.99 -5.28 24.35
N GLU A 42 -9.87 -6.00 24.39
CA GLU A 42 -8.64 -5.54 25.03
C GLU A 42 -7.75 -4.85 24.00
N LEU A 43 -7.31 -3.62 24.32
CA LEU A 43 -6.43 -2.83 23.46
C LEU A 43 -5.04 -2.68 24.06
N LYS A 44 -4.03 -2.80 23.21
CA LYS A 44 -2.64 -2.43 23.51
C LYS A 44 -2.11 -1.52 22.42
N TYR A 45 -1.49 -0.41 22.80
CA TYR A 45 -0.88 0.52 21.87
C TYR A 45 0.63 0.60 22.08
N SER A 46 1.38 0.58 20.98
CA SER A 46 2.81 0.89 20.98
C SER A 46 3.03 2.22 20.27
N PRO A 47 3.49 3.26 20.99
CA PRO A 47 3.84 4.55 20.39
C PRO A 47 5.00 4.46 19.39
N VAL A 48 5.97 3.57 19.66
CA VAL A 48 7.17 3.40 18.84
C VAL A 48 6.82 2.90 17.44
N THR A 49 5.97 1.87 17.35
CA THR A 49 5.56 1.31 16.06
C THR A 49 4.25 1.90 15.53
N LYS A 50 3.65 2.86 16.26
CA LYS A 50 2.32 3.44 15.99
C LYS A 50 1.27 2.35 15.71
N SER A 51 1.30 1.28 16.50
CA SER A 51 0.44 0.11 16.23
C SER A 51 -0.46 -0.21 17.40
N VAL A 52 -1.73 -0.51 17.09
CA VAL A 52 -2.75 -0.98 18.00
C VAL A 52 -2.94 -2.48 17.80
N VAL A 53 -2.93 -3.23 18.90
CA VAL A 53 -3.35 -4.63 18.94
C VAL A 53 -4.67 -4.68 19.67
N ALA A 54 -5.68 -5.19 19.00
CA ALA A 54 -6.99 -5.47 19.58
C ALA A 54 -7.18 -6.97 19.70
N THR A 55 -7.47 -7.44 20.91
CA THR A 55 -7.81 -8.83 21.22
C THR A 55 -9.26 -8.87 21.66
N PHE A 56 -10.05 -9.77 21.10
CA PHE A 56 -11.48 -9.85 21.37
C PHE A 56 -12.00 -11.28 21.30
N ASN A 57 -13.13 -11.53 21.96
CA ASN A 57 -13.81 -12.84 21.86
C ASN A 57 -14.63 -12.89 20.56
N PRO A 58 -14.30 -13.79 19.60
CA PRO A 58 -14.99 -13.90 18.32
C PRO A 58 -16.47 -14.32 18.44
N GLU A 59 -16.88 -14.93 19.55
CA GLU A 59 -18.28 -15.28 19.82
C GLU A 59 -19.14 -14.05 20.16
N LYS A 60 -18.50 -12.98 20.68
CA LYS A 60 -19.19 -11.76 21.12
C LYS A 60 -19.04 -10.60 20.14
N VAL A 61 -17.87 -10.48 19.49
CA VAL A 61 -17.52 -9.37 18.60
C VAL A 61 -16.91 -9.92 17.32
N ASN A 62 -17.43 -9.51 16.18
CA ASN A 62 -16.88 -9.89 14.89
C ASN A 62 -15.60 -9.08 14.59
N LEU A 63 -14.66 -9.67 13.85
CA LEU A 63 -13.43 -9.02 13.39
C LEU A 63 -13.69 -7.68 12.68
N GLN A 64 -14.70 -7.63 11.81
CA GLN A 64 -15.04 -6.39 11.09
C GLN A 64 -15.51 -5.29 12.04
N GLU A 65 -16.31 -5.64 13.04
CA GLU A 65 -16.82 -4.70 14.05
C GLU A 65 -15.67 -4.12 14.87
N ALA A 66 -14.74 -4.97 15.32
CA ALA A 66 -13.53 -4.53 16.03
C ALA A 66 -12.70 -3.55 15.19
N ILE A 67 -12.51 -3.83 13.91
CA ILE A 67 -11.79 -2.93 12.99
C ILE A 67 -12.52 -1.58 12.85
N TYR A 68 -13.83 -1.59 12.61
CA TYR A 68 -14.59 -0.34 12.43
C TYR A 68 -14.65 0.52 13.69
N LYS A 69 -14.74 -0.08 14.89
CA LYS A 69 -14.66 0.65 16.16
C LYS A 69 -13.31 1.36 16.31
N ILE A 70 -12.21 0.69 15.99
CA ILE A 70 -10.86 1.29 16.05
C ILE A 70 -10.71 2.42 15.02
N LEU A 71 -11.20 2.23 13.79
CA LEU A 71 -11.17 3.29 12.77
C LEU A 71 -12.00 4.51 13.16
N THR A 72 -13.14 4.29 13.80
CA THR A 72 -14.03 5.36 14.28
C THR A 72 -13.35 6.17 15.38
N ALA A 73 -12.79 5.50 16.39
CA ALA A 73 -12.02 6.17 17.44
C ALA A 73 -10.84 6.97 16.88
N PHE A 74 -10.12 6.41 15.90
CA PHE A 74 -9.01 7.09 15.24
C PHE A 74 -9.46 8.30 14.42
N SER A 75 -10.60 8.20 13.74
CA SER A 75 -11.20 9.32 13.01
C SER A 75 -11.63 10.44 13.96
N ILE A 76 -12.29 10.10 15.08
CA ILE A 76 -12.75 11.07 16.10
C ILE A 76 -11.58 11.87 16.66
N GLU A 77 -10.48 11.22 17.06
CA GLU A 77 -9.30 11.92 17.62
C GLU A 77 -8.64 12.89 16.64
N ASN A 78 -8.83 12.65 15.34
CA ASN A 78 -8.31 13.45 14.25
C ASN A 78 -9.38 14.34 13.60
N GLY A 79 -10.48 14.64 14.30
CA GLY A 79 -11.48 15.61 13.85
C GLY A 79 -12.44 15.08 12.78
N MET A 80 -12.82 13.80 12.87
CA MET A 80 -13.73 13.11 11.92
C MET A 80 -13.18 13.04 10.48
N MET A 81 -11.85 13.04 10.34
CA MET A 81 -11.22 12.90 9.03
C MET A 81 -11.48 11.50 8.45
N PRO A 82 -11.63 11.39 7.11
CA PRO A 82 -11.77 10.09 6.45
C PRO A 82 -10.50 9.24 6.62
N VAL A 83 -10.69 7.93 6.78
CA VAL A 83 -9.61 6.98 7.04
C VAL A 83 -9.51 5.98 5.89
N LYS A 84 -8.33 5.90 5.28
CA LYS A 84 -7.97 4.88 4.27
C LYS A 84 -7.58 3.58 4.98
N LEU A 85 -8.41 2.56 4.89
CA LEU A 85 -8.14 1.22 5.39
C LEU A 85 -7.41 0.41 4.32
N LEU A 86 -6.21 -0.05 4.65
CA LEU A 86 -5.38 -0.90 3.80
C LEU A 86 -5.39 -2.33 4.35
N GLU A 87 -5.90 -3.29 3.58
CA GLU A 87 -5.84 -4.70 3.95
C GLU A 87 -4.51 -5.32 3.52
N GLY A 88 -3.70 -5.77 4.49
CA GLY A 88 -2.41 -6.40 4.23
C GLY A 88 -1.22 -5.46 4.45
N VAL A 89 -0.02 -5.98 4.22
CA VAL A 89 1.22 -5.19 4.25
C VAL A 89 1.12 -4.14 3.14
N GLU A 90 1.42 -2.87 3.43
CA GLU A 90 1.53 -1.81 2.42
C GLU A 90 2.22 -2.39 1.17
N GLN A 91 1.47 -2.48 0.07
CA GLN A 91 2.04 -2.94 -1.18
C GLN A 91 3.07 -1.89 -1.60
N LYS A 92 4.31 -2.34 -1.73
CA LYS A 92 5.48 -1.49 -1.94
C LYS A 92 5.30 -0.75 -3.26
N ALA A 93 5.28 0.59 -3.22
CA ALA A 93 5.47 1.38 -4.41
C ALA A 93 6.87 1.08 -4.97
N ILE A 94 7.00 1.01 -6.30
CA ILE A 94 8.30 0.90 -6.98
C ILE A 94 9.22 2.02 -6.47
N GLU A 95 10.47 1.68 -6.14
CA GLU A 95 11.47 2.67 -5.73
C GLU A 95 11.77 3.68 -6.84
N SER A 96 12.10 4.92 -6.49
CA SER A 96 12.33 5.99 -7.48
C SER A 96 13.42 5.62 -8.51
N PHE A 97 14.52 4.96 -8.11
CA PHE A 97 15.53 4.51 -9.07
C PHE A 97 15.04 3.39 -9.99
N ALA A 98 14.12 2.55 -9.53
CA ALA A 98 13.47 1.56 -10.39
C ALA A 98 12.58 2.22 -11.45
N ILE A 99 11.92 3.34 -11.13
CA ILE A 99 11.19 4.16 -12.12
C ILE A 99 12.16 4.78 -13.13
N TYR A 100 13.23 5.42 -12.67
CA TYR A 100 14.21 6.07 -13.55
C TYR A 100 14.93 5.08 -14.46
N SER A 101 15.28 3.90 -13.94
CA SER A 101 15.87 2.84 -14.76
C SER A 101 14.89 2.34 -15.81
N GLY A 102 13.62 2.13 -15.47
CA GLY A 102 12.57 1.79 -16.44
C GLY A 102 12.42 2.84 -17.55
N ALA A 103 12.40 4.13 -17.18
CA ALA A 103 12.36 5.24 -18.14
C ALA A 103 13.59 5.26 -19.05
N SER A 104 14.78 4.99 -18.52
CA SER A 104 16.02 4.93 -19.31
C SER A 104 16.00 3.78 -20.33
N ILE A 105 15.47 2.61 -19.95
CA ILE A 105 15.30 1.45 -20.84
C ILE A 105 14.33 1.81 -21.96
N MET A 106 13.22 2.48 -21.61
CA MET A 106 12.20 2.91 -22.56
C MET A 106 12.78 3.90 -23.57
N MET A 107 13.56 4.90 -23.10
CA MET A 107 14.24 5.86 -23.96
C MET A 107 15.25 5.20 -24.90
N SER A 108 16.04 4.26 -24.38
CA SER A 108 16.97 3.45 -25.19
C SER A 108 16.24 2.60 -26.23
N GLY A 109 15.07 2.06 -25.90
CA GLY A 109 14.22 1.31 -26.82
C GLY A 109 13.64 2.18 -27.93
N ILE A 110 13.20 3.40 -27.60
CA ILE A 110 12.74 4.39 -28.59
C ILE A 110 13.86 4.77 -29.55
N ASN A 111 15.07 5.03 -29.04
CA ASN A 111 16.23 5.33 -29.89
C ASN A 111 16.56 4.17 -30.83
N MET A 112 16.50 2.93 -30.35
CA MET A 112 16.72 1.73 -31.17
C MET A 112 15.70 1.63 -32.32
N LEU A 113 14.47 2.12 -32.12
CA LEU A 113 13.42 2.11 -33.14
C LEU A 113 13.58 3.24 -34.17
N ILE A 114 13.94 4.44 -33.73
CA ILE A 114 14.03 5.65 -34.57
C ILE A 114 15.38 5.73 -35.28
N ASN A 115 16.48 5.58 -34.54
CA ASN A 115 17.86 5.81 -35.00
C ASN A 115 18.61 4.48 -35.16
N ARG A 116 18.09 3.59 -36.01
CA ARG A 116 18.63 2.22 -36.22
C ARG A 116 20.11 2.16 -36.64
N ASN A 117 20.64 3.24 -37.22
CA ASN A 117 22.02 3.26 -37.73
C ASN A 117 23.05 3.81 -36.74
N ASP A 118 22.62 4.37 -35.59
CA ASP A 118 23.52 4.94 -34.60
C ASP A 118 23.87 3.93 -33.50
N ASN A 119 24.80 3.03 -33.82
CA ASN A 119 25.29 2.00 -32.92
C ASN A 119 26.07 2.57 -31.72
N GLN A 120 26.72 3.72 -31.87
CA GLN A 120 27.49 4.34 -30.78
C GLN A 120 26.54 4.91 -29.72
N LEU A 121 25.55 5.70 -30.14
CA LEU A 121 24.54 6.24 -29.23
C LEU A 121 23.75 5.12 -28.57
N GLN A 122 23.34 4.09 -29.31
CA GLN A 122 22.61 2.96 -28.75
C GLN A 122 23.43 2.23 -27.67
N ASN A 123 24.74 2.05 -27.89
CA ASN A 123 25.61 1.43 -26.90
C ASN A 123 25.73 2.29 -25.63
N ILE A 124 25.94 3.60 -25.77
CA ILE A 124 25.98 4.54 -24.63
C ILE A 124 24.68 4.48 -23.83
N MET A 125 23.53 4.49 -24.52
CA MET A 125 22.22 4.41 -23.87
C MET A 125 22.02 3.06 -23.15
N ASN A 126 22.45 1.95 -23.75
CA ASN A 126 22.39 0.63 -23.09
C ASN A 126 23.26 0.60 -21.82
N TRP A 127 24.47 1.14 -21.88
CA TRP A 127 25.38 1.25 -20.73
C TRP A 127 24.82 2.16 -19.63
N PHE A 128 24.17 3.26 -20.02
CA PHE A 128 23.46 4.12 -19.08
C PHE A 128 22.29 3.38 -18.42
N SER A 129 21.48 2.66 -19.21
CA SER A 129 20.35 1.89 -18.69
C SER A 129 20.78 0.82 -17.69
N ILE A 130 21.81 0.01 -18.00
CA ILE A 130 22.28 -1.02 -17.06
C ILE A 130 22.85 -0.40 -15.78
N SER A 131 23.51 0.76 -15.88
CA SER A 131 24.05 1.47 -14.72
C SER A 131 22.93 1.93 -13.80
N MET A 132 21.88 2.52 -14.36
CA MET A 132 20.68 2.91 -13.61
C MET A 132 19.95 1.70 -13.02
N THR A 133 19.78 0.61 -13.78
CA THR A 133 19.15 -0.62 -13.29
C THR A 133 19.96 -1.25 -12.15
N THR A 134 21.29 -1.24 -12.24
CA THR A 134 22.16 -1.77 -11.17
C THR A 134 22.04 -0.92 -9.90
N ALA A 135 22.02 0.41 -10.03
CA ALA A 135 21.79 1.32 -8.89
C ALA A 135 20.41 1.07 -8.23
N ALA A 136 19.37 0.86 -9.04
CA ALA A 136 18.04 0.53 -8.54
C ALA A 136 18.01 -0.80 -7.78
N ILE A 137 18.71 -1.84 -8.27
CA ILE A 137 18.83 -3.12 -7.57
C ILE A 137 19.52 -2.96 -6.22
N LEU A 138 20.58 -2.16 -6.15
CA LEU A 138 21.31 -1.90 -4.89
C LEU A 138 20.44 -1.15 -3.88
N GLU A 139 19.71 -0.11 -4.32
CA GLU A 139 18.74 0.58 -3.47
C GLU A 139 17.69 -0.40 -2.92
N HIS A 140 17.09 -1.18 -3.82
CA HIS A 140 16.08 -2.17 -3.47
C HIS A 140 16.61 -3.19 -2.45
N ALA A 141 17.81 -3.72 -2.68
CA ALA A 141 18.49 -4.66 -1.79
C ALA A 141 18.78 -4.06 -0.41
N CYS A 142 19.26 -2.82 -0.35
CA CYS A 142 19.56 -2.13 0.90
C CYS A 142 18.29 -1.89 1.73
N ILE A 143 17.24 -1.36 1.09
CA ILE A 143 15.95 -1.10 1.73
C ILE A 143 15.35 -2.40 2.27
N GLU A 144 15.40 -3.47 1.48
CA GLU A 144 14.78 -4.73 1.88
C GLU A 144 15.57 -5.46 2.97
N THR A 145 16.90 -5.43 2.89
CA THR A 145 17.78 -5.99 3.94
C THR A 145 17.56 -5.27 5.26
N ASN A 146 17.48 -3.94 5.25
CA ASN A 146 17.18 -3.15 6.46
C ASN A 146 15.79 -3.46 7.04
N ARG A 147 14.85 -3.92 6.21
CA ARG A 147 13.46 -4.18 6.63
C ARG A 147 13.23 -5.62 7.09
N LYS A 148 13.69 -6.61 6.33
CA LYS A 148 13.46 -8.05 6.54
C LYS A 148 14.65 -8.76 7.18
N GLY A 149 15.84 -8.15 7.18
CA GLY A 149 17.09 -8.78 7.61
C GLY A 149 17.66 -9.79 6.61
N VAL A 150 17.04 -9.95 5.43
CA VAL A 150 17.46 -10.88 4.37
C VAL A 150 17.28 -10.23 3.00
N PHE A 151 18.09 -10.66 2.04
CA PHE A 151 17.93 -10.27 0.64
C PHE A 151 16.71 -10.96 0.02
N ASP A 152 15.98 -10.22 -0.81
CA ASP A 152 14.92 -10.81 -1.63
C ASP A 152 15.55 -11.68 -2.75
N LEU A 153 14.88 -12.80 -3.04
CA LEU A 153 15.33 -13.77 -4.04
C LEU A 153 15.43 -13.16 -5.46
N GLU A 154 14.76 -12.03 -5.69
CA GLU A 154 14.69 -11.28 -6.94
C GLU A 154 16.07 -10.72 -7.38
N ILE A 155 17.01 -10.55 -6.44
CA ILE A 155 18.37 -10.02 -6.72
C ILE A 155 19.26 -11.08 -7.40
N LEU A 156 19.07 -12.37 -7.11
CA LEU A 156 19.90 -13.45 -7.64
C LEU A 156 19.88 -13.55 -9.18
N PRO A 157 18.71 -13.62 -9.84
CA PRO A 157 18.66 -13.64 -11.31
C PRO A 157 19.18 -12.33 -11.92
N ALA A 158 18.99 -11.20 -11.22
CA ALA A 158 19.47 -9.89 -11.69
C ALA A 158 21.01 -9.86 -11.80
N VAL A 159 21.72 -10.35 -10.78
CA VAL A 159 23.20 -10.44 -10.79
C VAL A 159 23.70 -11.33 -11.93
N TYR A 160 23.03 -12.47 -12.16
CA TYR A 160 23.38 -13.35 -13.27
C TYR A 160 23.20 -12.67 -14.64
N LEU A 161 22.11 -11.94 -14.82
CA LEU A 161 21.83 -11.24 -16.06
C LEU A 161 22.74 -10.01 -16.28
N ILE A 162 23.21 -9.35 -15.21
CA ILE A 162 24.25 -8.32 -15.32
C ILE A 162 25.53 -8.91 -15.93
N LYS A 163 25.96 -10.10 -15.47
CA LYS A 163 27.09 -10.81 -16.08
C LYS A 163 26.87 -11.09 -17.56
N SER A 164 25.64 -11.47 -17.94
CA SER A 164 25.27 -11.68 -19.35
C SER A 164 25.37 -10.39 -20.18
N PHE A 165 24.99 -9.24 -19.60
CA PHE A 165 25.14 -7.93 -20.24
C PHE A 165 26.61 -7.56 -20.48
N LEU A 166 27.49 -7.82 -19.52
CA LEU A 166 28.93 -7.53 -19.67
C LEU A 166 29.56 -8.28 -20.85
N ASN A 167 29.06 -9.49 -21.15
CA ASN A 167 29.49 -10.26 -22.32
C ASN A 167 28.82 -9.78 -23.61
N THR A 168 27.54 -9.38 -23.53
CA THR A 168 26.75 -8.94 -24.68
C THR A 168 25.88 -7.73 -24.30
N PRO A 169 26.31 -6.48 -24.56
CA PRO A 169 25.63 -5.27 -24.07
C PRO A 169 24.35 -4.95 -24.85
N LYS A 170 23.34 -5.81 -24.70
CA LYS A 170 22.04 -5.73 -25.37
C LYS A 170 20.99 -5.13 -24.45
N LEU A 171 20.18 -4.23 -24.99
CA LEU A 171 19.05 -3.62 -24.27
C LEU A 171 18.05 -4.66 -23.74
N SER A 172 17.81 -5.74 -24.49
CA SER A 172 16.89 -6.81 -24.08
C SER A 172 17.29 -7.46 -22.76
N ILE A 173 18.59 -7.57 -22.48
CA ILE A 173 19.09 -8.11 -21.20
C ILE A 173 18.80 -7.13 -20.07
N VAL A 174 19.02 -5.83 -20.29
CA VAL A 174 18.69 -4.78 -19.30
C VAL A 174 17.19 -4.77 -18.98
N ALA A 175 16.35 -4.87 -20.01
CA ALA A 175 14.90 -4.98 -19.85
C ALA A 175 14.51 -6.25 -19.07
N MET A 176 15.18 -7.38 -19.33
CA MET A 176 14.91 -8.63 -18.61
C MET A 176 15.32 -8.55 -17.14
N ILE A 177 16.47 -7.95 -16.83
CA ILE A 177 16.90 -7.66 -15.45
C ILE A 177 15.82 -6.86 -14.73
N TRP A 178 15.40 -5.75 -15.34
CA TRP A 178 14.42 -4.85 -14.77
C TRP A 178 13.07 -5.54 -14.55
N LEU A 179 12.59 -6.32 -15.52
CA LEU A 179 11.34 -7.06 -15.39
C LEU A 179 11.40 -8.14 -14.32
N THR A 180 12.52 -8.87 -14.20
CA THR A 180 12.67 -9.92 -13.17
C THR A 180 12.77 -9.36 -11.76
N THR A 181 13.30 -8.14 -11.60
CA THR A 181 13.46 -7.49 -10.29
C THR A 181 12.23 -6.68 -9.91
N PHE A 182 11.66 -5.91 -10.83
CA PHE A 182 10.62 -4.92 -10.53
C PHE A 182 9.27 -5.24 -11.17
N GLY A 183 9.19 -6.19 -12.10
CA GLY A 183 7.96 -6.49 -12.84
C GLY A 183 6.79 -6.88 -11.93
N ARG A 184 7.05 -7.57 -10.82
CA ARG A 184 6.02 -7.92 -9.82
C ARG A 184 5.39 -6.69 -9.17
N HIS A 185 6.17 -5.62 -8.98
CA HIS A 185 5.66 -4.36 -8.42
C HIS A 185 4.74 -3.61 -9.38
N LEU A 186 4.75 -3.94 -10.68
CA LEU A 186 3.76 -3.41 -11.64
C LEU A 186 2.39 -4.09 -11.53
N ILE A 187 2.37 -5.34 -11.06
CA ILE A 187 1.15 -6.16 -10.96
C ILE A 187 0.48 -6.00 -9.58
N SER A 188 1.23 -5.49 -8.61
CA SER A 188 0.74 -5.21 -7.25
C SER A 188 -0.07 -3.92 -7.25
N THR A 189 -1.39 -4.04 -7.39
CA THR A 189 -2.31 -2.90 -7.30
C THR A 189 -2.77 -2.69 -5.87
N ASN A 190 -2.98 -1.43 -5.47
CA ASN A 190 -3.49 -1.05 -4.15
C ASN A 190 -5.02 -1.31 -4.02
N ASN A 191 -5.56 -2.24 -4.82
CA ASN A 191 -7.00 -2.43 -5.08
C ASN A 191 -7.86 -2.77 -3.85
N ASP A 192 -7.27 -3.12 -2.70
CA ASP A 192 -8.02 -3.41 -1.48
C ASP A 192 -8.08 -2.21 -0.52
N ALA A 193 -7.62 -1.03 -0.94
CA ALA A 193 -7.76 0.18 -0.16
C ALA A 193 -9.23 0.63 -0.12
N LYS A 194 -9.83 0.58 1.08
CA LYS A 194 -11.18 1.06 1.34
C LYS A 194 -11.10 2.43 2.00
N GLU A 195 -11.74 3.43 1.43
CA GLU A 195 -11.95 4.71 2.12
C GLU A 195 -13.17 4.58 3.02
N VAL A 196 -12.99 4.85 4.32
CA VAL A 196 -14.07 4.83 5.31
C VAL A 196 -14.29 6.25 5.83
N LYS A 197 -15.47 6.80 5.54
CA LYS A 197 -15.91 8.12 5.99
C LYS A 197 -16.88 7.95 7.14
N PHE A 198 -16.60 8.62 8.27
CA PHE A 198 -17.44 8.53 9.46
C PHE A 198 -18.30 9.78 9.61
N PHE A 199 -19.59 9.58 9.86
CA PHE A 199 -20.56 10.64 10.13
C PHE A 199 -21.12 10.44 11.54
N ARG A 200 -21.19 11.52 12.31
CA ARG A 200 -21.82 11.52 13.63
C ARG A 200 -23.23 12.07 13.52
N ILE A 201 -24.21 11.31 13.96
CA ILE A 201 -25.62 11.69 14.05
C ILE A 201 -25.97 11.78 15.53
N LYS A 202 -26.37 12.98 15.98
CA LYS A 202 -26.87 13.15 17.35
C LYS A 202 -28.35 12.84 17.38
N ASN A 203 -28.76 11.82 18.12
CA ASN A 203 -30.17 11.63 18.42
C ASN A 203 -30.54 12.54 19.62
N LYS A 204 -31.30 13.60 19.32
CA LYS A 204 -31.74 14.58 20.34
C LYS A 204 -32.67 13.98 21.40
N GLN A 205 -33.31 12.84 21.14
CA GLN A 205 -34.26 12.22 22.07
C GLN A 205 -33.57 11.33 23.13
N GLU A 206 -32.46 10.68 22.78
CA GLU A 206 -31.75 9.76 23.69
C GLU A 206 -30.43 10.32 24.22
N ASN A 207 -30.02 11.53 23.78
CA ASN A 207 -28.70 12.11 24.06
C ASN A 207 -27.54 11.16 23.72
N LYS A 208 -27.74 10.30 22.70
CA LYS A 208 -26.75 9.35 22.21
C LYS A 208 -26.21 9.80 20.84
N ASP A 209 -24.90 9.66 20.69
CA ASP A 209 -24.19 9.89 19.43
C ASP A 209 -24.14 8.57 18.65
N TYR A 210 -24.68 8.58 17.42
CA TYR A 210 -24.67 7.45 16.49
C TYR A 210 -23.62 7.67 15.41
N TYR A 211 -22.85 6.63 15.08
CA TYR A 211 -21.83 6.70 14.03
C TYR A 211 -22.24 5.87 12.82
N ILE A 212 -22.22 6.51 11.65
CA ILE A 212 -22.42 5.86 10.36
C ILE A 212 -21.11 5.90 9.60
N ALA A 213 -20.65 4.73 9.16
CA ALA A 213 -19.52 4.63 8.24
C ALA A 213 -20.03 4.46 6.81
N ASN A 214 -19.59 5.32 5.90
CA ASN A 214 -19.68 5.09 4.45
C ASN A 214 -18.36 4.47 3.99
N VAL A 215 -18.43 3.25 3.45
CA VAL A 215 -17.28 2.53 2.89
C VAL A 215 -17.34 2.61 1.38
N SER A 216 -16.32 3.21 0.77
CA SER A 216 -16.14 3.28 -0.69
C SER A 216 -14.80 2.69 -1.10
N GLU A 217 -14.72 2.11 -2.30
CA GLU A 217 -13.43 1.73 -2.89
C GLU A 217 -12.59 3.00 -3.15
N ASP A 218 -11.33 3.03 -2.67
CA ASP A 218 -10.43 4.14 -2.97
C ASP A 218 -9.87 3.96 -4.38
N ASN A 219 -10.30 4.83 -5.29
CA ASN A 219 -9.87 4.83 -6.69
C ASN A 219 -8.68 5.75 -6.95
N SER A 220 -7.97 6.21 -5.91
CA SER A 220 -6.77 7.04 -6.09
C SER A 220 -5.66 6.29 -6.82
N ILE A 221 -4.91 7.00 -7.66
CA ILE A 221 -3.70 6.48 -8.30
C ILE A 221 -2.55 6.87 -7.40
N ASP A 222 -2.02 5.91 -6.64
CA ASP A 222 -0.91 6.16 -5.72
C ASP A 222 0.42 5.61 -6.24
N ASN A 223 0.38 4.61 -7.14
CA ASN A 223 1.58 4.03 -7.74
C ASN A 223 1.42 3.70 -9.24
N ILE A 224 2.50 3.25 -9.88
CA ILE A 224 2.53 2.89 -11.30
C ILE A 224 1.61 1.69 -11.60
N GLY A 225 1.49 0.73 -10.68
CA GLY A 225 0.56 -0.40 -10.83
C GLY A 225 -0.89 0.07 -10.91
N ASP A 226 -1.29 1.02 -10.06
CA ASP A 226 -2.61 1.65 -10.08
C ASP A 226 -2.83 2.39 -11.39
N LEU A 227 -1.83 3.13 -11.88
CA LEU A 227 -1.89 3.80 -13.19
C LEU A 227 -2.13 2.79 -14.33
N ILE A 228 -1.35 1.70 -14.38
CA ILE A 228 -1.50 0.65 -15.39
C ILE A 228 -2.89 0.01 -15.29
N TYR A 229 -3.35 -0.27 -14.07
CA TYR A 229 -4.68 -0.80 -13.84
C TYR A 229 -5.77 0.16 -14.33
N HIS A 230 -5.65 1.45 -14.03
CA HIS A 230 -6.60 2.48 -14.47
C HIS A 230 -6.61 2.64 -15.99
N VAL A 231 -5.47 2.61 -16.67
CA VAL A 231 -5.38 2.80 -18.13
C VAL A 231 -5.88 1.57 -18.88
N PHE A 232 -5.44 0.38 -18.49
CA PHE A 232 -5.65 -0.84 -19.28
C PHE A 232 -6.82 -1.70 -18.81
N PHE A 233 -7.17 -1.68 -17.51
CA PHE A 233 -8.11 -2.64 -16.92
C PHE A 233 -9.41 -2.00 -16.39
N ARG A 234 -9.41 -0.70 -16.04
CA ARG A 234 -10.61 -0.02 -15.53
C ARG A 234 -11.75 0.09 -16.54
N LYS A 235 -11.44 0.13 -17.84
CA LYS A 235 -12.45 0.30 -18.90
C LYS A 235 -13.51 -0.82 -18.91
N ASN A 236 -13.22 -1.98 -18.33
CA ASN A 236 -14.15 -3.12 -18.20
C ASN A 236 -14.99 -3.14 -16.90
N LYS A 237 -14.78 -2.19 -15.97
CA LYS A 237 -15.44 -2.20 -14.64
C LYS A 237 -16.52 -1.12 -14.46
N ASN A 238 -17.01 -0.50 -15.53
CA ASN A 238 -18.17 0.42 -15.51
C ASN A 238 -19.50 -0.24 -15.05
N MET A 239 -19.46 -1.46 -14.49
CA MET A 239 -20.61 -2.22 -14.02
C MET A 239 -20.48 -2.70 -12.56
N SER A 240 -19.50 -2.22 -11.78
CA SER A 240 -19.52 -2.45 -10.33
C SER A 240 -20.04 -1.18 -9.66
N ARG A 241 -21.31 -1.21 -9.28
CA ARG A 241 -21.99 -0.21 -8.45
C ARG A 241 -21.03 0.31 -7.38
N ASN A 242 -21.01 1.63 -7.14
CA ASN A 242 -20.55 2.19 -5.87
C ASN A 242 -21.30 1.45 -4.75
N THR A 243 -20.67 0.44 -4.15
CA THR A 243 -21.25 -0.30 -3.04
C THR A 243 -21.01 0.51 -1.78
N GLU A 244 -21.73 1.64 -1.66
CA GLU A 244 -21.80 2.35 -0.40
C GLU A 244 -22.45 1.41 0.61
N LYS A 245 -21.64 0.90 1.54
CA LYS A 245 -22.12 0.11 2.66
C LYS A 245 -22.18 1.02 3.88
N TYR A 246 -23.39 1.20 4.38
CA TYR A 246 -23.66 1.92 5.62
C TYR A 246 -23.51 0.93 6.77
N VAL A 247 -22.51 1.13 7.62
CA VAL A 247 -22.37 0.37 8.86
C VAL A 247 -22.76 1.28 10.01
N THR A 248 -23.84 0.93 10.70
CA THR A 248 -24.22 1.57 11.96
C THR A 248 -23.35 0.97 13.06
N ILE A 249 -22.50 1.80 13.63
CA ILE A 249 -21.72 1.44 14.81
C ILE A 249 -22.53 1.99 15.97
N ASN A 250 -23.47 1.18 16.50
CA ASN A 250 -24.04 1.35 17.84
C ASN A 250 -25.04 0.25 18.22
N LYS A 251 -24.90 -0.22 19.46
CA LYS A 251 -26.01 -0.45 20.38
C LYS A 251 -25.54 -0.27 21.82
#